data_AF-A0A2W6ND11-F1
#
_entry.id   AF-A0A2W6ND11-F1
#
_cell.length_a   1.000
_cell.length_b   1.000
_cell.length_c   1.000
_cell.angle_alpha   90.00
_cell.angle_beta   90.00
_cell.angle_gamma   90.00
#
_symmetry.space_group_name_H-M   'P 1'
#
loop_
_entity.id
_entity.type
_entity.pdbx_description
1 polymer ?
#
loop_
_entity_poly.entity_id
_entity_poly.type
_entity_poly.pdbx_seq_one_letter_code
_entity_poly.pdbx_strand_id
1 'polypeptide(L)'
;MQFLWAFIVGGLICVIGQLLMDGVKLTPAHTMSTLVVAGAVADAVGLYDPLVKFAGAGASIPITSFGNSLVHGALTELEKEGWIGVITGIFDLTAAGISSAIIFSFLAALVVRPKG
;
A
#
# COMPACT_ATOMS: atom_id res chain seq x y z
N MET A 1 -0.78 -22.94 7.04
CA MET A 1 -1.98 -22.08 7.18
C MET A 1 -1.74 -20.63 6.74
N GLN A 2 -0.51 -20.09 6.76
CA GLN A 2 -0.24 -18.71 6.30
C GLN A 2 -0.73 -18.43 4.87
N PHE A 3 -0.57 -19.36 3.92
CA PHE A 3 -1.08 -19.17 2.55
C PHE A 3 -2.61 -19.04 2.49
N LEU A 4 -3.34 -19.77 3.33
CA LEU A 4 -4.80 -19.68 3.40
C LEU A 4 -5.24 -18.32 3.93
N TRP A 5 -4.61 -17.86 5.03
CA TRP A 5 -4.90 -16.53 5.59
C TRP A 5 -4.48 -15.40 4.66
N ALA A 6 -3.34 -15.54 3.97
CA ALA A 6 -2.90 -14.59 2.96
C ALA A 6 -3.92 -14.48 1.81
N PHE A 7 -4.43 -15.61 1.33
CA PHE A 7 -5.45 -15.65 0.30
C PHE A 7 -6.77 -15.02 0.77
N ILE A 8 -7.24 -15.37 1.96
CA ILE A 8 -8.52 -14.87 2.49
C ILE A 8 -8.44 -13.36 2.75
N VAL A 9 -7.43 -12.88 3.44
CA VAL A 9 -7.31 -11.46 3.81
C VAL A 9 -7.04 -10.60 2.57
N GLY A 10 -6.12 -11.04 1.71
CA GLY A 10 -5.87 -10.35 0.44
C GLY A 10 -7.11 -10.34 -0.46
N GLY A 11 -7.81 -11.47 -0.55
CA GLY A 11 -9.06 -11.60 -1.28
C GLY A 11 -10.16 -10.67 -0.74
N LEU A 12 -10.32 -10.57 0.59
CA LEU A 12 -11.27 -9.66 1.21
C LEU A 12 -10.96 -8.20 0.90
N ILE A 13 -9.68 -7.79 0.92
CA ILE A 13 -9.29 -6.43 0.54
C ILE A 13 -9.63 -6.16 -0.94
N CYS A 14 -9.42 -7.13 -1.83
CA CYS A 14 -9.83 -7.01 -3.22
C CYS A 14 -11.36 -6.91 -3.38
N VAL A 15 -12.14 -7.71 -2.63
CA VAL A 15 -13.60 -7.64 -2.63
C VAL A 15 -14.08 -6.25 -2.19
N ILE A 16 -13.45 -5.67 -1.15
CA ILE A 16 -13.76 -4.30 -0.73
C ILE A 16 -13.48 -3.30 -1.87
N GLY A 17 -12.33 -3.42 -2.54
CA GLY A 17 -12.00 -2.59 -3.69
C GLY A 17 -13.02 -2.72 -4.83
N GLN A 18 -13.45 -3.95 -5.15
CA GLN A 18 -14.49 -4.20 -6.14
C GLN A 18 -15.84 -3.60 -5.72
N LEU A 19 -16.24 -3.73 -4.46
CA LEU A 19 -17.48 -3.10 -3.97
C LEU A 19 -17.45 -1.58 -4.05
N LEU A 20 -16.29 -0.96 -3.82
CA LEU A 20 -16.10 0.48 -4.00
C LEU A 20 -16.25 0.90 -5.47
N MET A 21 -15.73 0.11 -6.40
CA MET A 21 -15.82 0.39 -7.84
C MET A 21 -17.19 0.05 -8.44
N ASP A 22 -17.77 -1.10 -8.11
CA ASP A 22 -18.98 -1.61 -8.76
C ASP A 22 -20.26 -1.22 -8.00
N GLY A 23 -20.20 -1.20 -6.68
CA GLY A 23 -21.32 -0.84 -5.81
C GLY A 23 -21.44 0.66 -5.62
N VAL A 24 -20.37 1.30 -5.13
CA VAL A 24 -20.33 2.76 -4.88
C VAL A 24 -20.02 3.55 -6.16
N LYS A 25 -19.59 2.89 -7.24
CA LYS A 25 -19.26 3.53 -8.53
C LYS A 25 -18.13 4.55 -8.42
N LEU A 26 -17.19 4.32 -7.51
CA LEU A 26 -15.98 5.12 -7.43
C LEU A 26 -15.07 4.85 -8.62
N THR A 27 -14.42 5.90 -9.12
CA THR A 27 -13.38 5.72 -10.14
C THR A 27 -12.21 4.92 -9.56
N PRO A 28 -11.37 4.30 -10.40
CA PRO A 28 -10.19 3.59 -9.92
C PRO A 28 -9.29 4.47 -9.04
N ALA A 29 -9.14 5.75 -9.40
CA ALA A 29 -8.35 6.71 -8.61
C ALA A 29 -8.92 6.94 -7.21
N HIS A 30 -10.24 7.14 -7.09
CA HIS A 30 -10.90 7.31 -5.79
C HIS A 30 -10.80 6.03 -4.94
N THR A 31 -11.05 4.87 -5.54
CA THR A 31 -10.94 3.58 -4.83
C THR A 31 -9.54 3.34 -4.28
N MET A 32 -8.50 3.55 -5.11
CA MET A 32 -7.11 3.42 -4.68
C MET A 32 -6.79 4.39 -3.54
N SER A 33 -7.18 5.66 -3.67
CA SER A 33 -6.96 6.67 -2.64
C SER A 33 -7.65 6.31 -1.32
N THR A 34 -8.90 5.85 -1.36
CA THR A 34 -9.64 5.41 -0.17
C THR A 34 -8.94 4.24 0.53
N LEU A 35 -8.46 3.23 -0.22
CA LEU A 35 -7.76 2.09 0.35
C LEU A 35 -6.41 2.50 0.97
N VAL A 36 -5.65 3.40 0.34
CA VAL A 36 -4.41 3.95 0.91
C VAL A 36 -4.69 4.70 2.21
N VAL A 37 -5.69 5.58 2.21
CA VAL A 37 -6.07 6.35 3.42
C VAL A 37 -6.55 5.42 4.53
N ALA A 38 -7.36 4.40 4.20
CA ALA A 38 -7.81 3.41 5.18
C ALA A 38 -6.63 2.64 5.80
N GLY A 39 -5.64 2.28 4.99
CA GLY A 39 -4.40 1.65 5.46
C GLY A 39 -3.57 2.56 6.37
N ALA A 40 -3.42 3.84 6.01
CA ALA A 40 -2.72 4.83 6.83
C ALA A 40 -3.43 5.07 8.17
N VAL A 41 -4.76 5.17 8.17
CA VAL A 41 -5.55 5.30 9.41
C VAL A 41 -5.42 4.06 10.26
N ALA A 42 -5.54 2.86 9.67
CA ALA A 42 -5.38 1.59 10.37
C ALA A 42 -3.98 1.44 10.99
N ASP A 43 -2.96 1.98 10.33
CA ASP A 43 -1.60 2.00 10.87
C ASP A 43 -1.42 2.99 12.02
N ALA A 44 -1.97 4.20 11.87
CA ALA A 44 -1.93 5.23 12.92
C ALA A 44 -2.59 4.78 14.22
N VAL A 45 -3.59 3.88 14.15
CA VAL A 45 -4.22 3.26 15.34
C VAL A 45 -3.55 1.94 15.78
N GLY A 46 -2.46 1.52 15.13
CA GLY A 46 -1.69 0.33 15.47
C GLY A 46 -2.33 -1.01 15.08
N LEU A 47 -3.32 -1.01 14.18
CA LEU A 47 -4.04 -2.20 13.76
C LEU A 47 -3.44 -2.87 12.51
N TYR A 48 -2.68 -2.15 11.70
CA TYR A 48 -2.16 -2.68 10.43
C TYR A 48 -1.01 -3.67 10.63
N ASP A 49 -0.04 -3.40 11.52
CA ASP A 49 1.07 -4.34 11.74
C ASP A 49 0.64 -5.70 12.31
N PRO A 50 -0.30 -5.80 13.27
CA PRO A 50 -0.86 -7.08 13.69
C PRO A 50 -1.54 -7.82 12.53
N LEU A 51 -2.23 -7.09 11.64
CA LEU A 51 -2.86 -7.67 10.45
C LEU A 51 -1.81 -8.24 9.49
N VAL A 52 -0.70 -7.53 9.28
CA VAL A 52 0.44 -8.03 8.48
C VAL A 52 1.10 -9.25 9.13
N LYS A 53 1.29 -9.26 10.46
CA LYS A 53 1.83 -10.43 11.17
C LYS A 53 0.92 -11.66 11.06
N PHE A 54 -0.39 -11.46 11.03
CA PHE A 54 -1.37 -12.54 10.92
C PHE A 54 -1.52 -13.07 9.48
N ALA A 55 -1.71 -12.15 8.52
CA ALA A 55 -2.05 -12.48 7.14
C ALA A 55 -0.83 -12.57 6.20
N GLY A 56 0.33 -12.10 6.64
CA GLY A 56 1.54 -12.00 5.83
C GLY A 56 1.28 -11.23 4.54
N ALA A 57 1.60 -11.89 3.41
CA ALA A 57 1.43 -11.33 2.07
C ALA A 57 -0.01 -10.87 1.77
N GLY A 58 -1.03 -11.43 2.44
CA GLY A 58 -2.42 -11.02 2.26
C GLY A 58 -2.71 -9.59 2.71
N ALA A 59 -1.90 -9.03 3.61
CA ALA A 59 -2.03 -7.65 4.06
C ALA A 59 -0.84 -6.77 3.64
N SER A 60 0.34 -7.34 3.36
CA SER A 60 1.51 -6.54 2.96
C SER A 60 1.57 -6.21 1.45
N ILE A 61 0.87 -6.97 0.59
CA ILE A 61 0.88 -6.77 -0.86
C ILE A 61 -0.20 -5.80 -1.37
N PRO A 62 -1.45 -5.82 -0.85
CA PRO A 62 -2.48 -4.89 -1.31
C PRO A 62 -2.09 -3.42 -1.09
N ILE A 63 -2.65 -2.52 -1.90
CA ILE A 63 -2.33 -1.08 -1.86
C ILE A 63 -2.63 -0.40 -0.52
N THR A 64 -3.47 -1.01 0.32
CA THR A 64 -3.67 -0.59 1.72
C THR A 64 -2.36 -0.57 2.50
N SER A 65 -1.44 -1.48 2.22
CA SER A 65 -0.13 -1.56 2.88
C SER A 65 0.76 -0.37 2.54
N PHE A 66 0.53 0.26 1.39
CA PHE A 66 1.23 1.48 1.01
C PHE A 66 0.92 2.60 2.01
N GLY A 67 -0.33 2.71 2.47
CA GLY A 67 -0.72 3.64 3.53
C GLY A 67 0.01 3.40 4.85
N ASN A 68 0.13 2.14 5.28
CA ASN A 68 0.92 1.75 6.46
C ASN A 68 2.39 2.12 6.31
N SER A 69 3.00 1.88 5.14
CA SER A 69 4.40 2.26 4.89
C SER A 69 4.64 3.77 4.90
N LEU A 70 3.67 4.58 4.43
CA LEU A 70 3.75 6.04 4.50
C LEU A 70 3.79 6.53 5.95
N VAL A 71 2.91 5.99 6.80
CA VAL A 71 2.83 6.37 8.22
C VAL A 71 4.08 5.91 8.98
N HIS A 72 4.53 4.67 8.77
CA HIS A 72 5.78 4.17 9.33
C HIS A 72 7.00 5.01 8.92
N GLY A 73 7.07 5.43 7.65
CA GLY A 73 8.17 6.26 7.16
C GLY A 73 8.18 7.63 7.82
N ALA A 74 7.00 8.25 7.93
CA ALA A 74 6.83 9.52 8.63
C ALA A 74 7.22 9.43 10.12
N LEU A 75 6.78 8.38 10.81
CA LEU A 75 7.07 8.18 12.24
C LEU A 75 8.55 7.87 12.50
N THR A 76 9.15 7.03 11.66
CA THR A 76 10.58 6.69 11.77
C THR A 76 11.46 7.94 11.64
N GLU A 77 11.11 8.82 10.71
CA GLU A 77 11.89 10.03 10.47
C GLU A 77 11.54 11.17 11.44
N LEU A 78 10.31 11.18 11.98
CA LEU A 78 9.94 12.03 13.11
C LEU A 78 10.85 11.76 14.32
N GLU A 79 11.18 10.50 14.61
CA GLU A 79 12.06 10.14 15.72
C GLU A 79 13.52 10.55 15.49
N LYS A 80 13.97 10.63 14.24
CA LYS A 80 15.36 10.97 13.87
C LYS A 80 15.60 12.46 13.69
N GLU A 81 14.77 13.11 12.89
CA GLU A 81 14.95 14.50 12.43
C GLU A 81 13.90 15.45 13.02
N GLY A 82 13.02 14.96 13.90
CA GLY A 82 11.95 15.74 14.49
C GLY A 82 10.85 16.05 13.47
N TRP A 83 10.10 17.12 13.70
CA TRP A 83 8.92 17.47 12.88
C TRP A 83 9.21 17.68 11.39
N ILE A 84 10.44 18.07 11.03
CA ILE A 84 10.85 18.21 9.63
C ILE A 84 10.95 16.84 8.95
N GLY A 85 11.39 15.83 9.71
CA GLY A 85 11.51 14.44 9.27
C GLY A 85 10.19 13.84 8.80
N VAL A 86 9.05 14.28 9.33
CA VAL A 86 7.73 13.80 8.88
C VAL A 86 7.54 13.99 7.38
N ILE A 87 8.01 15.12 6.83
CA ILE A 87 7.81 15.46 5.42
C ILE A 87 8.72 14.59 4.54
N THR A 88 9.98 14.39 4.94
CA THR A 88 10.97 13.61 4.19
C THR A 88 10.70 12.11 4.30
N GLY A 89 10.32 11.64 5.49
CA GLY A 89 10.09 10.22 5.79
C GLY A 89 8.92 9.58 5.06
N ILE A 90 7.86 10.34 4.73
CA ILE A 90 6.73 9.85 3.94
C ILE A 90 7.21 9.32 2.57
N PHE A 91 8.20 9.98 1.97
CA PHE A 91 8.73 9.59 0.67
C PHE A 91 9.84 8.55 0.76
N ASP A 92 10.55 8.42 1.87
CA ASP A 92 11.78 7.62 1.92
C ASP A 92 11.51 6.10 1.82
N LEU A 93 10.62 5.56 2.68
CA LEU A 93 10.26 4.14 2.64
C LEU A 93 9.48 3.75 1.38
N THR A 94 8.64 4.66 0.87
CA THR A 94 7.75 4.37 -0.27
C THR A 94 8.42 4.62 -1.62
N ALA A 95 9.46 5.47 -1.70
CA ALA A 95 10.19 5.76 -2.92
C ALA A 95 10.84 4.52 -3.54
N ALA A 96 11.34 3.59 -2.71
CA ALA A 96 11.95 2.36 -3.21
C ALA A 96 10.96 1.51 -4.03
N GLY A 97 9.72 1.39 -3.56
CA GLY A 97 8.67 0.65 -4.26
C GLY A 97 8.25 1.31 -5.57
N ILE A 98 8.01 2.63 -5.53
CA ILE A 98 7.61 3.41 -6.71
C ILE A 98 8.72 3.42 -7.77
N SER A 99 9.96 3.69 -7.35
CA SER A 99 11.13 3.72 -8.25
C SER A 99 11.36 2.38 -8.91
N SER A 100 11.27 1.29 -8.13
CA SER A 100 11.35 -0.07 -8.66
C SER A 100 10.26 -0.32 -9.70
N ALA A 101 8.99 0.01 -9.39
CA ALA A 101 7.88 -0.15 -10.32
C ALA A 101 8.12 0.60 -11.63
N ILE A 102 8.59 1.85 -11.57
CA ILE A 102 8.88 2.67 -12.76
C ILE A 102 10.04 2.06 -13.58
N ILE A 103 11.17 1.74 -12.94
CA ILE A 103 12.36 1.22 -13.62
C ILE A 103 12.05 -0.13 -14.29
N PHE A 104 11.44 -1.07 -13.57
CA PHE A 104 11.13 -2.38 -14.13
C PHE A 104 10.05 -2.30 -15.22
N SER A 105 9.05 -1.41 -15.07
CA SER A 105 8.06 -1.18 -16.14
C SER A 105 8.71 -0.62 -17.39
N PHE A 106 9.66 0.31 -17.25
CA PHE A 106 10.43 0.86 -18.37
C PHE A 106 11.28 -0.21 -19.05
N LEU A 107 12.04 -1.01 -18.29
CA LEU A 107 12.84 -2.11 -18.84
C LEU A 107 11.98 -3.14 -19.57
N ALA A 108 10.81 -3.49 -19.03
CA ALA A 108 9.87 -4.38 -19.68
C ALA A 108 9.35 -3.79 -21.01
N ALA A 109 9.06 -2.49 -21.05
CA ALA A 109 8.61 -1.78 -22.24
C ALA A 109 9.67 -1.71 -23.37
N LEU A 110 10.96 -1.88 -23.06
CA LEU A 110 12.02 -1.97 -24.08
C LEU A 110 12.00 -3.31 -24.83
N VAL A 111 11.62 -4.39 -24.14
CA VAL A 111 11.60 -5.75 -24.71
C VAL A 111 10.23 -6.09 -25.30
N VAL A 112 9.17 -5.65 -24.63
CA VAL A 112 7.78 -5.89 -25.01
C VAL A 112 7.21 -4.59 -25.55
N ARG A 113 6.60 -4.59 -26.75
CA ARG A 113 5.87 -3.42 -27.27
C ARG A 113 4.52 -3.30 -26.54
N PRO A 114 4.37 -2.45 -25.52
CA PRO A 114 3.13 -2.37 -24.75
C PRO A 114 2.10 -1.60 -25.59
N LYS A 115 0.86 -2.08 -25.63
CA LYS A 115 -0.27 -1.27 -26.11
C LYS A 115 -0.77 -0.47 -24.92
N GLY A 116 -0.37 0.81 -24.87
CA GLY A 116 -0.89 1.77 -23.90
C GLY A 116 -2.36 2.09 -24.13
#